data_AF-A0A0S8GXS9-F1
#
_entry.id   AF-A0A0S8GXS9-F1
#
_cell.length_a   1.000
_cell.length_b   1.000
_cell.length_c   1.000
_cell.angle_alpha   90.00
_cell.angle_beta   90.00
_cell.angle_gamma   90.00
#
_symmetry.space_group_name_H-M   'P 1'
#
loop_
_entity.id
_entity.type
_entity.pdbx_description
1 polymer ?
#
loop_
_entity_poly.entity_id
_entity_poly.type
_entity_poly.pdbx_seq_one_letter_code
_entity_poly.pdbx_strand_id
1 'polypeptide(L)'
;MTGDPNYIWQICQEQIKRRGFVLDRVDRRQGIISSFPLISKQWFEFWRQDVVTMGDLLESSLHTLRRIIHLEMVAAGQGRCGLSCLVMVERLSTERQVVSGRVRAQEILGRTAGRLPALGRRNSEQAPLEQWLPIGQDRALEARILASISEKATGKAPGL
;
A
#
# COMPACT_ATOMS: atom_id res chain seq x y z
N MET A 1 -24.35 -9.94 2.46
CA MET A 1 -24.80 -10.14 1.06
C MET A 1 -25.35 -11.54 0.90
N THR A 2 -26.26 -11.75 -0.07
CA THR A 2 -26.90 -13.06 -0.30
C THR A 2 -26.58 -13.50 -1.73
N GLY A 3 -26.15 -14.74 -1.93
CA GLY A 3 -25.77 -15.28 -3.24
C GLY A 3 -24.90 -16.51 -3.13
N ASP A 4 -24.64 -17.18 -4.25
CA ASP A 4 -23.73 -18.32 -4.32
C ASP A 4 -22.30 -17.90 -3.89
N PRO A 5 -21.72 -18.51 -2.83
CA PRO A 5 -20.36 -18.21 -2.39
C PRO A 5 -19.29 -18.43 -3.47
N ASN A 6 -19.49 -19.33 -4.42
CA ASN A 6 -18.56 -19.51 -5.55
C ASN A 6 -18.57 -18.30 -6.47
N TYR A 7 -19.76 -17.82 -6.81
CA TYR A 7 -19.93 -16.65 -7.67
C TYR A 7 -19.42 -15.36 -7.00
N ILE A 8 -19.73 -15.13 -5.72
CA ILE A 8 -19.23 -13.97 -4.97
C ILE A 8 -17.69 -13.98 -4.94
N TRP A 9 -17.09 -15.14 -4.67
CA TRP A 9 -15.64 -15.29 -4.67
C TRP A 9 -15.00 -14.95 -6.02
N GLN A 10 -15.64 -15.32 -7.13
CA GLN A 10 -15.18 -14.98 -8.46
C GLN A 10 -15.28 -13.46 -8.71
N ILE A 11 -16.38 -12.83 -8.31
CA ILE A 11 -16.57 -11.38 -8.42
C ILE A 11 -15.48 -10.64 -7.65
N CYS A 12 -15.14 -11.06 -6.43
CA CYS A 12 -14.09 -10.44 -5.62
C CYS A 12 -12.75 -10.39 -6.38
N GLN A 13 -12.33 -11.51 -6.95
CA GLN A 13 -11.09 -11.60 -7.71
C GLN A 13 -11.13 -10.74 -8.97
N GLU A 14 -12.25 -10.73 -9.70
CA GLU A 14 -12.44 -9.89 -10.89
C GLU A 14 -12.36 -8.41 -10.53
N GLN A 15 -12.98 -7.99 -9.42
CA GLN A 15 -12.98 -6.59 -8.99
C GLN A 15 -11.60 -6.08 -8.60
N ILE A 16 -10.78 -6.94 -7.97
CA ILE A 16 -9.38 -6.61 -7.67
C ILE A 16 -8.59 -6.46 -8.98
N LYS A 17 -8.65 -7.47 -9.86
CA LYS A 17 -7.93 -7.47 -11.15
C LYS A 17 -8.32 -6.30 -12.04
N ARG A 18 -9.61 -5.97 -12.13
CA ARG A 18 -10.13 -4.85 -12.94
C ARG A 18 -9.58 -3.49 -12.50
N ARG A 19 -9.17 -3.36 -11.23
CA ARG A 19 -8.56 -2.14 -10.67
C ARG A 19 -7.04 -2.11 -10.84
N GLY A 20 -6.46 -3.07 -11.57
CA GLY A 20 -5.02 -3.14 -11.85
C GLY A 20 -4.19 -3.82 -10.77
N PHE A 21 -4.82 -4.36 -9.72
CA PHE A 21 -4.12 -5.09 -8.68
C PHE A 21 -3.86 -6.54 -9.11
N VAL A 22 -2.64 -7.01 -8.85
CA VAL A 22 -2.27 -8.42 -9.03
C VAL A 22 -2.59 -9.17 -7.74
N LEU A 23 -3.22 -10.35 -7.85
CA LEU A 23 -3.51 -11.19 -6.70
C LEU A 23 -2.23 -11.83 -6.17
N ASP A 24 -2.04 -11.79 -4.86
CA ASP A 24 -0.90 -12.38 -4.16
C ASP A 24 -1.33 -13.70 -3.51
N ARG A 25 -2.18 -13.64 -2.48
CA ARG A 25 -2.77 -14.83 -1.83
C ARG A 25 -4.24 -14.97 -2.18
N VAL A 26 -4.64 -16.18 -2.59
CA VAL A 26 -6.05 -16.54 -2.81
C VAL A 26 -6.35 -17.84 -2.07
N ASP A 27 -6.84 -17.72 -0.85
CA ASP A 27 -7.12 -18.86 0.03
C ASP A 27 -8.63 -19.00 0.26
N ARG A 28 -9.25 -19.86 -0.56
CA ARG A 28 -10.70 -20.10 -0.50
C ARG A 28 -11.15 -20.71 0.82
N ARG A 29 -10.31 -21.53 1.45
CA ARG A 29 -10.68 -22.23 2.70
C ARG A 29 -10.72 -21.25 3.87
N GLN A 30 -9.80 -20.29 3.88
CA GLN A 30 -9.76 -19.22 4.89
C GLN A 30 -10.63 -18.01 4.51
N GLY A 31 -11.11 -17.94 3.27
CA GLY A 31 -11.89 -16.81 2.77
C GLY A 31 -11.05 -15.56 2.51
N ILE A 32 -9.73 -15.70 2.34
CA ILE A 32 -8.80 -14.57 2.23
C ILE A 32 -8.36 -14.34 0.79
N ILE A 33 -8.41 -13.08 0.34
CA ILE A 33 -7.79 -12.63 -0.91
C ILE A 33 -6.91 -11.42 -0.62
N SER A 34 -5.60 -11.52 -0.88
CA SER A 34 -4.67 -10.38 -0.84
C SER A 34 -4.15 -10.04 -2.23
N SER A 35 -3.63 -8.83 -2.36
CA SER A 35 -2.97 -8.36 -3.58
C SER A 35 -1.52 -7.98 -3.34
N PHE A 36 -0.72 -8.00 -4.39
CA PHE A 36 0.58 -7.36 -4.39
C PHE A 36 0.44 -5.84 -4.24
N PRO A 37 1.43 -5.16 -3.64
CA PRO A 37 1.40 -3.71 -3.53
C PRO A 37 1.36 -3.05 -4.90
N LEU A 38 0.33 -2.26 -5.16
CA LEU A 38 0.22 -1.48 -6.39
C LEU A 38 0.80 -0.09 -6.19
N ILE A 39 1.97 0.18 -6.78
CA ILE A 39 2.64 1.49 -6.72
C ILE A 39 1.85 2.49 -7.55
N SER A 40 1.31 3.51 -6.88
CA SER A 40 0.66 4.65 -7.50
C SER A 40 1.67 5.75 -7.67
N LYS A 41 2.22 5.90 -8.88
CA LYS A 41 3.22 6.94 -9.13
C LYS A 41 2.64 8.36 -9.01
N GLN A 42 1.38 8.60 -9.42
CA GLN A 42 0.78 9.96 -9.49
C GLN A 42 -0.77 9.96 -9.43
N TRP A 43 -1.42 8.88 -8.98
CA TRP A 43 -2.70 8.42 -9.56
C TRP A 43 -3.99 8.72 -8.78
N PHE A 44 -4.09 9.91 -8.19
CA PHE A 44 -5.36 10.41 -7.64
C PHE A 44 -5.82 11.75 -8.24
N GLU A 45 -5.11 12.30 -9.24
CA GLU A 45 -5.53 13.53 -9.93
C GLU A 45 -6.83 13.36 -10.74
N PHE A 46 -7.26 12.14 -11.04
CA PHE A 46 -8.55 11.89 -11.72
C PHE A 46 -9.78 11.89 -10.80
N TRP A 47 -9.63 11.76 -9.48
CA TRP A 47 -10.74 11.78 -8.50
C TRP A 47 -10.79 13.09 -7.68
N ARG A 48 -9.72 13.90 -7.73
CA ARG A 48 -9.66 15.27 -7.18
C ARG A 48 -9.94 16.37 -8.22
N GLN A 49 -10.81 16.15 -9.21
CA GLN A 49 -11.35 17.29 -9.97
C GLN A 49 -12.10 18.32 -9.09
N ASP A 50 -12.17 18.14 -7.76
CA ASP A 50 -12.89 19.04 -6.88
C ASP A 50 -12.05 20.07 -6.11
N VAL A 51 -10.71 20.10 -6.15
CA VAL A 51 -9.92 21.32 -5.79
C VAL A 51 -8.51 21.24 -6.39
N VAL A 52 -8.29 21.90 -7.52
CA VAL A 52 -6.95 22.18 -8.09
C VAL A 52 -6.62 23.65 -7.83
N THR A 53 -5.69 23.92 -6.92
CA THR A 53 -5.02 25.23 -6.83
C THR A 53 -3.58 25.05 -7.32
N MET A 54 -3.24 25.77 -8.39
CA MET A 54 -2.13 25.55 -9.33
C MET A 54 -0.70 25.86 -8.82
N GLY A 55 -0.39 25.68 -7.53
CA GLY A 55 0.87 26.16 -6.95
C GLY A 55 2.03 25.16 -6.81
N ASP A 56 1.76 23.88 -6.52
CA ASP A 56 2.76 22.97 -5.89
C ASP A 56 3.38 21.91 -6.81
N LEU A 57 3.41 22.15 -8.13
CA LEU A 57 4.04 21.25 -9.11
C LEU A 57 5.59 21.17 -9.00
N LEU A 58 6.20 21.70 -7.94
CA LEU A 58 7.65 21.83 -7.77
C LEU A 58 8.33 20.76 -6.87
N GLU A 59 7.61 19.92 -6.11
CA GLU A 59 8.22 18.91 -5.20
C GLU A 59 8.08 17.45 -5.71
N SER A 60 8.74 17.13 -6.82
CA SER A 60 8.66 15.83 -7.53
C SER A 60 9.19 14.58 -6.80
N SER A 61 9.36 14.57 -5.46
CA SER A 61 9.93 13.45 -4.71
C SER A 61 9.14 12.98 -3.47
N LEU A 62 7.98 13.55 -3.16
CA LEU A 62 7.36 13.41 -1.82
C LEU A 62 6.26 12.34 -1.63
N HIS A 63 5.68 11.76 -2.68
CA HIS A 63 4.48 10.91 -2.51
C HIS A 63 4.39 9.67 -3.43
N THR A 64 5.46 8.88 -3.57
CA THR A 64 5.24 7.51 -4.10
C THR A 64 4.43 6.72 -3.06
N LEU A 65 3.17 6.45 -3.36
CA LEU A 65 2.29 5.63 -2.52
C LEU A 65 2.15 4.24 -3.12
N ARG A 66 1.92 3.22 -2.30
CA ARG A 66 1.44 1.91 -2.75
C ARG A 66 0.20 1.50 -1.95
N ARG A 67 -0.68 0.73 -2.57
CA ARG A 67 -1.87 0.18 -1.91
C ARG A 67 -1.84 -1.34 -1.90
N ILE A 68 -2.32 -1.93 -0.81
CA ILE A 68 -2.46 -3.36 -0.65
C ILE A 68 -3.91 -3.64 -0.26
N ILE A 69 -4.61 -4.41 -1.08
CA ILE A 69 -5.96 -4.89 -0.80
C ILE A 69 -5.89 -6.20 -0.01
N HIS A 70 -6.67 -6.26 1.06
CA HIS A 70 -6.98 -7.47 1.82
C HIS A 70 -8.50 -7.62 1.90
N LEU A 71 -9.04 -8.69 1.31
CA LEU A 71 -10.44 -9.06 1.40
C LEU A 71 -10.57 -10.31 2.26
N GLU A 72 -11.61 -10.32 3.09
CA GLU A 72 -12.01 -11.47 3.88
C GLU A 72 -13.49 -11.77 3.63
N MET A 73 -13.80 -13.03 3.32
CA MET A 73 -15.15 -13.53 3.09
C MET A 73 -15.49 -14.59 4.13
N VAL A 74 -16.53 -14.35 4.91
CA VAL A 74 -17.01 -15.26 5.95
C VAL A 74 -18.39 -15.78 5.54
N ALA A 75 -18.57 -17.10 5.51
CA ALA A 75 -19.87 -17.70 5.29
C ALA A 75 -20.73 -17.54 6.55
N ALA A 76 -21.91 -16.92 6.43
CA ALA A 76 -22.80 -16.63 7.55
C ALA A 76 -23.98 -17.62 7.67
N GLY A 77 -23.98 -18.69 6.87
CA GLY A 77 -25.09 -19.65 6.78
C GLY A 77 -26.24 -19.17 5.90
N GLN A 78 -27.13 -20.10 5.49
CA GLN A 78 -28.34 -19.82 4.70
C GLN A 78 -28.10 -19.03 3.39
N GLY A 79 -26.99 -19.29 2.68
CA GLY A 79 -26.66 -18.60 1.43
C GLY A 79 -26.24 -17.13 1.62
N ARG A 80 -25.92 -16.72 2.84
CA ARG A 80 -25.39 -15.39 3.16
C ARG A 80 -23.88 -15.45 3.33
N CYS A 81 -23.23 -14.41 2.84
CA CYS A 81 -21.81 -14.15 3.04
C CYS A 81 -21.61 -12.77 3.65
N GLY A 82 -20.75 -12.70 4.66
CA GLY A 82 -20.11 -11.47 5.11
C GLY A 82 -18.86 -11.22 4.26
N LEU A 83 -18.64 -9.98 3.87
CA LEU A 83 -17.44 -9.56 3.13
C LEU A 83 -16.86 -8.34 3.82
N SER A 84 -15.57 -8.39 4.12
CA SER A 84 -14.77 -7.29 4.63
C SER A 84 -13.70 -6.93 3.61
N CYS A 85 -13.43 -5.62 3.47
CA CYS A 85 -12.38 -5.10 2.62
C CYS A 85 -11.55 -4.11 3.40
N LEU A 86 -10.24 -4.33 3.41
CA LEU A 86 -9.25 -3.44 3.98
C LEU A 86 -8.26 -3.07 2.87
N VAL A 87 -8.04 -1.77 2.67
CA VAL A 87 -7.04 -1.28 1.72
C VAL A 87 -6.00 -0.48 2.48
N MET A 88 -4.83 -1.07 2.68
CA MET A 88 -3.72 -0.40 3.34
C MET A 88 -2.99 0.49 2.34
N VAL A 89 -2.61 1.68 2.81
CA VAL A 89 -1.81 2.64 2.04
C VAL A 89 -0.47 2.83 2.73
N GLU A 90 0.59 2.70 1.95
CA GLU A 90 1.96 2.94 2.40
C GLU A 90 2.61 4.02 1.55
N ARG A 91 3.45 4.84 2.18
CA ARG A 91 4.24 5.89 1.53
C ARG A 91 5.70 5.49 1.50
N LEU A 92 6.34 5.66 0.35
CA LEU A 92 7.78 5.56 0.23
C LEU A 92 8.43 6.74 0.95
N SER A 93 9.18 6.45 2.00
CA SER A 93 10.05 7.42 2.65
C SER A 93 11.47 7.15 2.20
N THR A 94 12.05 8.13 1.50
CA THR A 94 13.49 8.19 1.28
C THR A 94 14.04 9.08 2.37
N GLU A 95 14.32 8.51 3.54
CA GLU A 95 14.91 9.28 4.62
C GLU A 95 16.33 9.67 4.19
N ARG A 96 16.48 10.92 3.74
CA ARG A 96 17.79 11.52 3.53
C ARG A 96 18.35 11.66 4.94
N GLN A 97 19.27 10.77 5.33
CA GLN A 97 20.04 10.98 6.56
C GLN A 97 20.69 12.36 6.43
N VAL A 98 20.11 13.37 7.07
CA VAL A 98 20.82 14.61 7.35
C VAL A 98 21.90 14.15 8.31
N VAL A 99 23.11 14.00 7.80
CA VAL A 99 24.30 13.83 8.63
C VAL A 99 24.26 15.00 9.59
N SER A 100 23.85 14.73 10.83
CA SER A 100 23.87 15.71 11.90
C SER A 100 25.32 16.15 12.00
N GLY A 101 25.58 17.41 11.64
CA GLY A 101 26.90 18.04 11.61
C GLY A 101 27.54 18.22 12.99
N ARG A 102 27.37 17.25 13.90
CA ARG A 102 27.91 17.25 15.26
C ARG A 102 28.91 16.14 15.56
N VAL A 103 29.41 15.44 14.55
CA VAL A 103 30.58 14.56 14.70
C VAL A 103 31.62 14.92 13.65
N ARG A 104 32.42 15.95 13.93
CA ARG A 104 33.80 16.09 13.41
C ARG A 104 34.64 17.21 14.07
N ALA A 105 34.26 17.72 15.23
CA ALA A 105 35.21 18.49 16.05
C ALA A 105 36.32 17.60 16.65
N GLN A 106 36.02 16.32 16.89
CA GLN A 106 36.97 15.36 17.48
C GLN A 106 38.02 14.85 16.49
N GLU A 107 37.75 14.85 15.18
CA GLU A 107 38.76 14.48 14.16
C GLU A 107 39.80 15.58 13.93
N ILE A 108 39.46 16.86 14.19
CA ILE A 108 40.42 17.96 14.05
C ILE A 108 41.40 17.96 15.24
N LEU A 109 40.93 17.60 16.43
CA LEU A 109 41.75 17.47 17.65
C LEU A 109 42.61 16.19 17.70
N GLY A 110 42.33 15.20 16.85
CA GLY A 110 43.13 13.97 16.75
C GLY A 110 44.39 14.11 15.89
N ARG A 111 44.57 15.21 15.14
CA ARG A 111 45.73 15.40 14.25
C ARG A 111 47.04 15.72 14.96
N THR A 112 47.03 15.95 16.27
CA THR A 112 48.22 16.30 17.08
C THR A 112 48.65 15.21 18.07
N ALA A 113 47.94 14.10 18.19
CA ALA A 113 48.33 13.02 19.11
C ALA A 113 48.52 11.69 18.36
N GLY A 114 49.79 11.35 18.11
CA GLY A 114 50.35 9.99 18.08
C GLY A 114 49.54 8.86 17.40
N ARG A 115 50.07 8.41 16.26
CA ARG A 115 49.82 7.12 15.57
C ARG A 115 49.13 6.02 16.41
N LEU A 116 47.91 5.66 16.02
CA LEU A 116 47.40 4.28 16.06
C LEU A 116 46.56 4.04 14.78
N PRO A 117 46.94 3.12 13.88
CA PRO A 117 46.06 2.75 12.77
C PRO A 117 44.97 1.83 13.30
N ALA A 118 43.82 2.41 13.67
CA ALA A 118 42.61 1.63 13.86
C ALA A 118 42.16 1.08 12.50
N LEU A 119 42.43 -0.21 12.25
CA LEU A 119 41.73 -1.00 11.24
C LEU A 119 40.23 -0.95 11.56
N GLY A 120 39.50 -0.06 10.91
CA GLY A 120 38.10 0.22 11.25
C GLY A 120 37.31 0.66 10.04
N ARG A 121 36.68 -0.33 9.38
CA ARG A 121 35.55 -0.24 8.46
C ARG A 121 35.68 0.75 7.29
N ARG A 122 35.81 0.17 6.09
CA ARG A 122 35.12 0.69 4.89
C ARG A 122 33.69 1.03 5.30
N ASN A 123 33.36 2.31 5.38
CA ASN A 123 31.99 2.75 5.40
C ASN A 123 31.48 2.49 3.99
N SER A 124 30.94 1.29 3.78
CA SER A 124 30.13 0.95 2.63
C SER A 124 29.12 2.06 2.43
N GLU A 125 29.07 2.58 1.21
CA GLU A 125 28.09 3.51 0.70
C GLU A 125 26.71 3.21 1.30
N GLN A 126 26.30 4.02 2.27
CA GLN A 126 24.97 3.92 2.87
C GLN A 126 23.99 4.49 1.84
N ALA A 127 23.56 3.61 0.93
CA ALA A 127 22.43 3.89 0.06
C ALA A 127 21.24 4.28 0.95
N PRO A 128 20.46 5.31 0.57
CA PRO A 128 19.28 5.69 1.32
C PRO A 128 18.39 4.45 1.50
N LEU A 129 18.04 4.12 2.75
CA LEU A 129 17.13 3.02 3.05
C LEU A 129 15.74 3.45 2.61
N GLU A 130 15.36 3.11 1.38
CA GLU A 130 13.99 3.22 0.89
C GLU A 130 13.07 2.35 1.76
N GLN A 131 12.26 3.00 2.60
CA GLN A 131 11.33 2.31 3.51
C GLN A 131 9.89 2.67 3.17
N TRP A 132 9.01 1.67 3.21
CA TRP A 132 7.56 1.86 3.05
C TRP A 132 6.92 2.05 4.42
N LEU A 133 6.38 3.23 4.67
CA LEU A 133 5.72 3.58 5.92
C LEU A 133 4.20 3.43 5.77
N PRO A 134 3.52 2.64 6.61
CA PRO A 134 2.06 2.58 6.60
C PRO A 134 1.49 3.93 7.02
N ILE A 135 0.69 4.54 6.16
CA ILE A 135 0.10 5.87 6.41
C ILE A 135 -1.38 5.78 6.78
N GLY A 136 -2.04 4.66 6.51
CA GLY A 136 -3.44 4.45 6.90
C GLY A 136 -4.20 3.53 5.96
N GLN A 137 -5.52 3.70 5.95
CA GLN A 137 -6.46 2.90 5.17
C GLN A 137 -7.21 3.77 4.14
N ASP A 138 -7.44 3.24 2.94
CA ASP A 138 -8.21 3.90 1.89
C ASP A 138 -9.70 3.51 2.00
N ARG A 139 -10.40 4.12 2.96
CA ARG A 139 -11.81 3.83 3.23
C ARG A 139 -12.73 4.09 2.03
N ALA A 140 -12.38 5.06 1.19
CA ALA A 140 -13.13 5.35 -0.03
C ALA A 140 -13.01 4.20 -1.04
N LEU A 141 -11.80 3.68 -1.26
CA LEU A 141 -11.57 2.55 -2.14
C LEU A 141 -12.18 1.26 -1.58
N GLU A 142 -12.10 1.02 -0.26
CA GLU A 142 -12.77 -0.10 0.42
C GLU A 142 -14.28 -0.09 0.14
N ALA A 143 -14.95 1.04 0.42
CA ALA A 143 -16.39 1.18 0.20
C ALA A 143 -16.76 0.99 -1.27
N ARG A 144 -15.97 1.53 -2.21
CA ARG A 144 -16.21 1.36 -3.65
C ARG A 144 -16.01 -0.07 -4.14
N ILE A 145 -15.06 -0.81 -3.58
CA ILE A 145 -14.87 -2.23 -3.89
C ILE A 145 -16.09 -3.01 -3.38
N LEU A 146 -16.48 -2.81 -2.12
CA LEU A 146 -17.62 -3.50 -1.51
C LEU A 146 -18.94 -3.20 -2.24
N ALA A 147 -19.20 -1.94 -2.59
CA ALA A 147 -20.38 -1.54 -3.36
C ALA A 147 -20.43 -2.20 -4.74
N SER A 148 -19.30 -2.20 -5.46
CA SER A 148 -19.24 -2.82 -6.79
C SER A 148 -19.42 -4.35 -6.74
N ILE A 149 -18.94 -5.00 -5.67
CA ILE A 149 -19.15 -6.43 -5.45
C ILE A 149 -20.61 -6.70 -5.10
N SER A 150 -21.22 -5.90 -4.22
CA SER A 150 -22.62 -6.09 -3.81
C SER A 150 -23.58 -5.89 -4.97
N GLU A 151 -23.40 -4.85 -5.79
CA GLU A 151 -24.19 -4.59 -7.00
C GLU A 151 -24.13 -5.76 -7.99
N LYS A 152 -22.95 -6.33 -8.24
CA LYS A 152 -22.78 -7.49 -9.12
C LYS A 152 -23.35 -8.78 -8.53
N ALA A 153 -23.31 -8.92 -7.21
CA ALA A 153 -23.87 -10.09 -6.52
C ALA A 153 -25.40 -10.06 -6.55
N THR A 154 -26.03 -8.91 -6.36
CA THR A 154 -27.49 -8.75 -6.41
C THR A 154 -28.04 -8.70 -7.83
N GLY A 155 -27.30 -8.12 -8.78
CA GLY A 155 -27.70 -8.06 -10.19
C GLY A 155 -27.78 -9.42 -10.89
N LYS A 156 -27.25 -10.49 -10.26
CA LYS A 156 -27.41 -11.89 -10.68
C LYS A 156 -28.30 -12.68 -9.69
N ALA A 157 -29.26 -12.02 -9.02
CA ALA A 157 -30.33 -12.76 -8.36
C ALA A 157 -30.97 -13.71 -9.38
N PRO A 158 -31.18 -14.99 -9.02
CA PRO A 158 -31.42 -16.05 -9.98
C PRO A 158 -32.69 -15.75 -10.77
N GLY A 159 -32.58 -15.82 -12.11
CA GLY A 159 -33.76 -16.06 -12.93
C GLY A 159 -34.44 -17.32 -12.40
N LEU A 160 -35.72 -17.17 -12.08
CA LEU A 160 -36.67 -18.26 -11.86
C LEU A 160 -36.55 -19.33 -12.94
#